data_AF-A0A662PNL8-F1
#
_entry.id   AF-A0A662PNL8-F1
#
_cell.length_a   1.000
_cell.length_b   1.000
_cell.length_c   1.000
_cell.angle_alpha   90.00
_cell.angle_beta   90.00
_cell.angle_gamma   90.00
#
_symmetry.space_group_name_H-M   'P 1'
#
loop_
_entity.id
_entity.type
_entity.pdbx_description
1 polymer ?
#
loop_
_entity_poly.entity_id
_entity_poly.type
_entity_poly.pdbx_seq_one_letter_code
_entity_poly.pdbx_strand_id
1 'polypeptide(L)'
;MVKVLGLILSLVFLVLALITARENALDALVLVVVAATYFKGWRKGSRGYLYAATILAVIFATLCLLILIANVIDAVVTGESLELKLNPGIVGFITLPLLLKKF
;
A
#
# COMPACT_ATOMS: atom_id res chain seq x y z
N MET A 1 -2.55 -7.27 -21.00
CA MET A 1 -2.84 -6.25 -19.97
C MET A 1 -2.47 -6.67 -18.55
N VAL A 2 -2.98 -7.79 -18.01
CA VAL A 2 -2.81 -8.19 -16.59
C VAL A 2 -1.33 -8.38 -16.16
N LYS A 3 -0.48 -8.93 -17.03
CA LYS A 3 0.97 -9.07 -16.76
C LYS A 3 1.66 -7.71 -16.62
N VAL A 4 1.47 -6.82 -17.59
CA VAL A 4 2.10 -5.48 -17.60
C VAL A 4 1.68 -4.68 -16.36
N LEU A 5 0.42 -4.79 -15.96
CA LEU A 5 -0.09 -4.13 -14.76
C LEU A 5 0.61 -4.62 -13.48
N GLY A 6 0.85 -5.93 -13.34
CA GLY A 6 1.58 -6.47 -12.20
C GLY A 6 3.00 -5.92 -12.07
N LEU A 7 3.69 -5.71 -13.20
CA LEU A 7 5.01 -5.09 -13.21
C LEU A 7 4.95 -3.61 -12.82
N ILE A 8 4.00 -2.86 -13.38
CA ILE A 8 3.80 -1.44 -13.05
C ILE A 8 3.53 -1.27 -11.55
N LEU A 9 2.59 -2.03 -11.00
CA LEU A 9 2.25 -1.97 -9.58
C LEU A 9 3.44 -2.36 -8.71
N SER A 10 4.19 -3.40 -9.08
CA SER A 10 5.41 -3.76 -8.37
C SER A 10 6.39 -2.60 -8.28
N LEU A 11 6.65 -1.91 -9.39
CA LEU A 11 7.55 -0.75 -9.42
C LEU A 11 7.02 0.42 -8.59
N VAL A 12 5.71 0.71 -8.68
CA VAL A 12 5.07 1.78 -7.89
C VAL A 12 5.23 1.50 -6.39
N PHE A 13 4.91 0.29 -5.92
CA PHE A 13 5.05 -0.07 -4.51
C PHE A 13 6.51 -0.11 -4.05
N LEU A 14 7.45 -0.44 -4.94
CA LEU A 14 8.88 -0.40 -4.64
C LEU A 14 9.37 1.05 -4.44
N VAL A 15 8.94 1.98 -5.30
CA VAL A 15 9.28 3.41 -5.15
C VAL A 15 8.67 3.96 -3.87
N LEU A 16 7.40 3.63 -3.58
CA LEU A 16 6.75 4.01 -2.32
C LEU A 16 7.53 3.48 -1.12
N ALA A 17 7.98 2.22 -1.15
CA ALA A 17 8.78 1.64 -0.09
C ALA A 17 10.09 2.41 0.16
N LEU A 18 10.78 2.83 -0.91
CA LEU A 18 12.03 3.60 -0.79
C LEU A 18 11.81 4.99 -0.17
N ILE A 19 10.68 5.63 -0.48
CA ILE A 19 10.30 6.92 0.11
C ILE A 19 9.96 6.71 1.60
N THR A 20 9.11 5.73 1.91
CA THR A 20 8.67 5.44 3.28
C THR A 20 9.79 4.92 4.17
N ALA A 21 10.85 4.30 3.62
CA ALA A 21 11.95 3.72 4.40
C ALA A 21 12.70 4.73 5.28
N ARG A 22 12.64 6.03 4.93
CA ARG A 22 13.26 7.10 5.72
C ARG A 22 12.43 7.50 6.94
N GLU A 23 11.13 7.23 6.93
CA GLU A 23 10.20 7.64 7.98
C GLU A 23 9.77 6.46 8.85
N ASN A 24 9.44 5.32 8.22
CA ASN A 24 8.99 4.13 8.91
C ASN A 24 9.46 2.86 8.18
N ALA A 25 10.42 2.17 8.78
CA ALA A 25 11.01 0.94 8.24
C ALA A 25 10.00 -0.23 8.16
N LEU A 26 9.03 -0.30 9.07
CA LEU A 26 8.01 -1.35 9.07
C LEU A 26 7.04 -1.17 7.91
N ASP A 27 6.58 0.07 7.71
CA ASP A 27 5.68 0.40 6.59
C ASP A 27 6.38 0.18 5.24
N ALA A 28 7.65 0.58 5.14
CA ALA A 28 8.47 0.30 3.98
C ALA A 28 8.61 -1.20 3.70
N LEU A 29 8.81 -2.02 4.73
CA LEU A 29 8.89 -3.48 4.58
C LEU A 29 7.57 -4.04 4.02
N VAL A 30 6.42 -3.60 4.53
CA VAL A 30 5.11 -4.04 4.01
C VAL A 30 4.97 -3.67 2.53
N LEU A 31 5.36 -2.45 2.14
CA LEU A 31 5.34 -2.01 0.74
C LEU A 31 6.29 -2.84 -0.14
N VAL A 32 7.48 -3.23 0.36
CA VAL A 32 8.39 -4.16 -0.34
C VAL A 32 7.73 -5.53 -0.53
N VAL A 33 7.06 -6.07 0.49
CA VAL A 33 6.37 -7.37 0.39
C VAL A 33 5.24 -7.30 -0.66
N VAL A 34 4.47 -6.22 -0.66
CA VAL A 34 3.44 -5.96 -1.69
C VAL A 34 4.07 -5.91 -3.08
N ALA A 35 5.14 -5.13 -3.25
CA ALA A 35 5.89 -5.01 -4.50
C ALA A 35 6.43 -6.34 -5.01
N ALA A 36 7.03 -7.14 -4.12
CA ALA A 36 7.57 -8.46 -4.43
C ALA A 36 6.47 -9.46 -4.82
N THR A 37 5.29 -9.36 -4.19
CA THR A 37 4.15 -10.21 -4.50
C THR A 37 3.57 -9.87 -5.89
N TYR A 38 3.46 -8.59 -6.24
CA TYR A 38 3.12 -8.15 -7.59
C TYR A 38 4.16 -8.60 -8.64
N PHE A 39 5.45 -8.48 -8.33
CA PHE A 39 6.54 -8.96 -9.20
C PHE A 39 6.46 -10.46 -9.46
N LYS A 40 6.20 -11.25 -8.40
CA LYS A 40 6.02 -12.70 -8.50
C LYS A 40 4.80 -13.06 -9.35
N GLY A 41 3.71 -12.31 -9.21
CA GLY A 41 2.52 -12.44 -10.05
C GLY A 41 2.78 -12.15 -11.53
N TRP A 42 3.56 -11.11 -11.83
CA TRP A 42 4.02 -10.82 -13.19
C TRP A 42 4.88 -11.96 -13.75
N ARG A 43 5.93 -12.37 -13.02
CA ARG A 43 6.88 -13.40 -13.45
C ARG A 43 6.22 -14.75 -13.70
N LYS A 44 5.28 -15.16 -12.84
CA LYS A 44 4.53 -16.43 -13.00
C LYS A 44 3.29 -16.30 -13.89
N GLY A 45 2.88 -15.09 -14.26
CA GLY A 45 1.62 -14.85 -14.99
C GLY A 45 0.37 -15.27 -14.22
N SER A 46 0.43 -15.38 -12.89
CA SER A 46 -0.65 -15.90 -12.06
C SER A 46 -1.49 -14.78 -11.46
N ARG A 47 -2.79 -14.83 -11.74
CA ARG A 47 -3.78 -13.89 -11.20
C ARG A 47 -3.91 -13.99 -9.68
N GLY A 48 -3.66 -15.16 -9.10
CA GLY A 48 -3.73 -15.37 -7.64
C GLY A 48 -2.74 -14.50 -6.87
N TYR A 49 -1.51 -14.36 -7.37
CA TYR A 49 -0.51 -13.47 -6.76
C TYR A 49 -0.88 -11.99 -6.90
N LEU A 50 -1.49 -11.59 -8.03
CA LEU A 50 -1.97 -10.22 -8.21
C LEU A 50 -3.12 -9.91 -7.24
N TYR A 51 -4.03 -10.87 -7.04
CA TYR A 51 -5.09 -10.76 -6.05
C TYR A 51 -4.52 -10.65 -4.63
N ALA A 52 -3.61 -11.55 -4.25
CA ALA A 52 -2.98 -11.52 -2.93
C ALA A 52 -2.25 -10.19 -2.66
N ALA A 53 -1.46 -9.70 -3.62
CA ALA A 53 -0.78 -8.42 -3.50
C ALA A 53 -1.76 -7.25 -3.34
N THR A 54 -2.89 -7.29 -4.05
CA THR A 54 -3.93 -6.26 -3.97
C THR A 54 -4.64 -6.28 -2.62
N ILE A 55 -4.95 -7.47 -2.09
CA ILE A 55 -5.52 -7.62 -0.74
C ILE A 55 -4.55 -7.05 0.31
N LEU A 56 -3.26 -7.41 0.22
CA LEU A 56 -2.23 -6.88 1.12
C LEU A 56 -2.14 -5.35 1.06
N ALA A 57 -2.12 -4.78 -0.15
CA ALA A 57 -2.06 -3.34 -0.36
C ALA A 57 -3.28 -2.61 0.25
N VAL A 58 -4.48 -3.17 0.10
CA VAL A 58 -5.72 -2.57 0.61
C VAL A 58 -5.81 -2.66 2.14
N ILE A 59 -5.45 -3.81 2.71
CA ILE A 59 -5.38 -3.97 4.18
C ILE A 59 -4.39 -2.95 4.75
N PHE A 60 -3.20 -2.85 4.16
CA PHE A 60 -2.19 -1.90 4.61
C PHE A 60 -2.65 -0.44 4.49
N ALA A 61 -3.29 -0.07 3.37
CA ALA A 61 -3.87 1.26 3.20
C ALA A 61 -4.97 1.57 4.24
N THR A 62 -5.76 0.56 4.62
CA THR A 62 -6.80 0.68 5.65
C THR A 62 -6.19 0.91 7.03
N LEU A 63 -5.11 0.19 7.37
CA LEU A 63 -4.36 0.41 8.60
C LEU A 63 -3.75 1.82 8.65
N CYS A 64 -3.15 2.29 7.55
CA CYS A 64 -2.63 3.65 7.44
C CYS A 64 -3.73 4.70 7.66
N LEU A 65 -4.92 4.48 7.12
CA LEU A 65 -6.07 5.37 7.30
C LEU A 65 -6.55 5.38 8.75
N LEU A 66 -6.61 4.23 9.41
CA LEU A 66 -6.97 4.14 10.83
C LEU A 66 -5.98 4.88 11.73
N ILE A 67 -4.67 4.76 11.45
CA ILE A 67 -3.62 5.51 12.16
C ILE A 67 -3.80 7.01 11.95
N LEU A 68 -4.08 7.44 10.70
CA LEU A 68 -4.34 8.84 10.40
C LEU A 68 -5.54 9.39 11.21
N ILE A 69 -6.64 8.63 11.26
CA ILE A 69 -7.83 9.00 12.05
C ILE A 69 -7.50 9.06 13.54
N ALA A 70 -6.74 8.10 14.06
CA ALA A 70 -6.32 8.08 15.47
C ALA A 70 -5.50 9.33 15.82
N ASN A 71 -4.54 9.71 14.97
CA ASN A 71 -3.73 10.92 15.18
C ASN A 71 -4.59 12.21 15.14
N VAL A 72 -5.61 12.26 14.27
CA VAL A 72 -6.56 13.38 14.24
C VAL A 72 -7.37 13.46 15.53
N ILE A 73 -7.87 12.33 16.00
CA ILE A 73 -8.63 12.29 17.27
C ILE A 73 -7.72 12.72 18.43
N ASP A 74 -6.49 12.22 18.48
CA ASP A 74 -5.55 12.52 19.55
C ASP A 74 -5.21 14.02 19.61
N ALA A 75 -4.95 14.66 18.47
CA ALA A 75 -4.71 16.10 18.40
C ALA A 75 -5.94 16.94 18.81
N VAL A 76 -7.16 16.48 18.48
CA VAL A 76 -8.40 17.14 18.92
C VAL A 76 -8.59 17.01 20.44
N VAL A 77 -8.23 15.87 21.02
CA VAL A 77 -8.37 15.60 22.47
C VAL A 77 -7.30 16.34 23.29
N THR A 78 -6.05 16.36 22.80
CA THR A 78 -4.90 16.94 23.50
C THR A 78 -4.72 18.44 23.23
N GLY A 79 -5.31 18.97 22.15
CA GLY A 79 -5.17 20.36 21.74
C GLY A 79 -3.81 20.69 21.11
N GLU A 80 -2.97 19.69 20.82
CA GLU A 80 -1.67 19.86 20.18
C GLU A 80 -1.79 20.11 18.66
N SER A 81 -0.75 20.73 18.08
CA SER A 81 -0.69 20.99 16.64
C SER A 81 -0.61 19.69 15.85
N LEU A 82 -1.53 19.51 14.91
CA LEU A 82 -1.65 18.32 14.08
C LEU A 82 -0.49 18.22 13.07
N GLU A 83 0.51 17.38 13.33
CA GLU A 83 1.48 16.97 12.31
C GLU A 83 0.90 15.87 11.41
N LEU A 84 0.20 16.26 10.36
CA LEU A 84 -0.30 15.32 9.33
C LEU A 84 0.86 14.74 8.52
N LYS A 85 1.38 13.59 8.96
CA LYS A 85 2.28 12.76 8.14
C LYS A 85 1.45 11.79 7.29
N LEU A 86 1.27 12.14 6.02
CA LEU A 86 0.59 11.28 5.06
C LEU A 86 1.46 10.05 4.76
N ASN A 87 1.00 8.89 5.22
CA ASN A 87 1.67 7.63 4.95
C ASN A 87 1.50 7.25 3.47
N PRO A 88 2.58 7.05 2.69
CA PRO A 88 2.51 6.62 1.30
C PRO A 88 1.77 5.29 1.10
N GLY A 89 1.58 4.49 2.17
CA GLY A 89 0.76 3.28 2.19
C GLY A 89 -0.71 3.49 1.80
N ILE A 90 -1.27 4.69 1.97
CA ILE A 90 -2.65 5.04 1.57
C ILE A 90 -2.85 4.86 0.06
N VAL A 91 -1.78 4.97 -0.74
CA VAL A 91 -1.81 4.73 -2.20
C VAL A 91 -2.25 3.30 -2.52
N GLY A 92 -2.22 2.36 -1.58
CA GLY A 92 -2.80 1.03 -1.74
C GLY A 92 -4.26 1.01 -2.20
N PHE A 93 -5.06 2.04 -1.88
CA PHE A 93 -6.44 2.14 -2.36
C PHE A 93 -6.58 2.29 -3.88
N ILE A 94 -5.56 2.74 -4.61
CA ILE A 94 -5.62 2.81 -6.09
C ILE A 94 -5.76 1.41 -6.71
N THR A 95 -5.41 0.37 -5.95
CA THR A 95 -5.49 -1.02 -6.39
C THR A 95 -6.86 -1.65 -6.11
N LEU A 96 -7.73 -0.99 -5.34
CA LEU A 96 -9.09 -1.46 -5.01
C LEU A 96 -9.95 -1.81 -6.24
N PRO A 97 -9.93 -1.05 -7.35
CA PRO A 97 -10.68 -1.41 -8.56
C PRO A 97 -10.27 -2.77 -9.15
N LEU A 98 -9.07 -3.26 -8.85
CA LEU A 98 -8.58 -4.58 -9.30
C LEU A 98 -9.20 -5.73 -8.50
N LEU A 99 -9.71 -5.48 -7.29
CA LEU A 99 -10.51 -6.45 -6.55
C LEU A 99 -11.96 -6.49 -7.05
N LEU A 100 -12.48 -5.33 -7.47
CA LEU A 100 -13.87 -5.15 -7.89
C LEU A 100 -14.13 -5.62 -9.32
N LYS A 101 -13.16 -5.46 -10.23
CA LYS A 101 -13.20 -6.12 -11.54
C LYS A 101 -12.90 -7.61 -11.34
N LYS A 102 -13.96 -8.44 -11.34
CA LYS A 102 -13.81 -9.90 -11.55
C LYS A 102 -12.96 -10.12 -12.80
N PHE A 103 -11.73 -10.60 -12.62
CA PHE A 103 -10.82 -10.96 -13.71
C PHE A 103 -11.17 -12.29 -14.36
#